data_AF-A0A2V8GND1-F1
#
_entry.id   AF-A0A2V8GND1-F1
#
_cell.length_a   1.000
_cell.length_b   1.000
_cell.length_c   1.000
_cell.angle_alpha   90.00
_cell.angle_beta   90.00
_cell.angle_gamma   90.00
#
_symmetry.space_group_name_H-M   'P 1'
#
loop_
_entity.id
_entity.type
_entity.pdbx_description
1 polymer ?
#
loop_
_entity_poly.entity_id
_entity_poly.type
_entity_poly.pdbx_seq_one_letter_code
_entity_poly.pdbx_strand_id
1 'polypeptide(L)'
;MRLGGSGVFATRIRGFRSMGDYPDFLYMGGNSEMRGYDYLSFVGQNVVFANAELRFPIIEAALTPIGVVGGVRGVFFANMGGGWWDNQGYKFWSNQGQVVTPLTGYTTDRFGFPQAVYGAPTVVSGFRLVDGRASYGLGLETFALGFPIHFDWSWRTLFNKDWEDALFASNGGSSAFRKAKFAVWIGYDF
;
A
#
# COMPACT_ATOMS: atom_id res chain seq x y z
N MET A 1 -16.25 3.77 14.70
CA MET A 1 -17.15 2.99 15.59
C MET A 1 -16.35 2.48 16.78
N ARG A 2 -16.84 2.64 18.00
CA ARG A 2 -16.20 2.01 19.17
C ARG A 2 -16.59 0.52 19.23
N LEU A 3 -15.62 -0.34 19.46
CA LEU A 3 -15.83 -1.78 19.65
C LEU A 3 -15.48 -2.10 21.12
N GLY A 4 -16.50 -2.41 21.92
CA GLY A 4 -16.34 -2.66 23.36
C GLY A 4 -15.88 -1.44 24.18
N GLY A 5 -15.15 -1.68 25.27
CA GLY A 5 -14.78 -0.65 26.26
C GLY A 5 -13.77 0.40 25.76
N SER A 6 -12.96 0.09 24.74
CA SER A 6 -11.81 0.93 24.35
C SER A 6 -11.26 0.69 22.94
N GLY A 7 -11.78 -0.30 22.19
CA GLY A 7 -11.40 -0.53 20.80
C GLY A 7 -12.06 0.47 19.85
N VAL A 8 -11.39 0.80 18.75
CA VAL A 8 -11.91 1.71 17.72
C VAL A 8 -11.70 1.11 16.34
N PHE A 9 -12.79 0.98 15.61
CA PHE A 9 -12.77 0.77 14.17
C PHE A 9 -12.94 2.11 13.45
N ALA A 10 -11.97 2.49 12.64
CA ALA A 10 -11.95 3.72 11.87
C ALA A 10 -11.87 3.39 10.38
N THR A 11 -12.59 4.15 9.57
CA THR A 11 -12.50 4.07 8.11
C THR A 11 -12.30 5.47 7.56
N ARG A 12 -11.56 5.56 6.47
CA ARG A 12 -11.27 6.81 5.79
C ARG A 12 -11.33 6.58 4.29
N ILE A 13 -12.00 7.49 3.59
CA ILE A 13 -12.10 7.47 2.12
C ILE A 13 -11.77 8.87 1.63
N ARG A 14 -10.97 8.97 0.58
CA ARG A 14 -10.65 10.22 -0.13
C ARG A 14 -10.77 9.99 -1.63
N GLY A 15 -11.38 10.95 -2.32
CA GLY A 15 -11.43 11.01 -3.77
C GLY A 15 -11.05 12.41 -4.24
N PHE A 16 -10.34 12.49 -5.37
CA PHE A 16 -10.01 13.72 -6.06
C PHE A 16 -10.21 13.51 -7.56
N ARG A 17 -10.77 14.50 -8.23
CA ARG A 17 -10.95 14.51 -9.68
C ARG A 17 -10.82 15.94 -10.20
N SER A 18 -9.94 16.13 -11.16
CA SER A 18 -9.76 17.38 -11.90
C SER A 18 -10.09 17.18 -13.37
N MET A 19 -10.80 18.12 -13.96
CA MET A 19 -11.30 18.08 -15.34
C MET A 19 -10.96 19.37 -16.08
N GLY A 20 -10.86 19.30 -17.41
CA GLY A 20 -10.55 20.43 -18.28
C GLY A 20 -9.26 20.21 -19.08
N ASP A 21 -8.91 21.20 -19.90
CA ASP A 21 -7.75 21.12 -20.80
C ASP A 21 -6.41 21.17 -20.05
N TYR A 22 -6.41 21.70 -18.83
CA TYR A 22 -5.25 21.81 -17.93
C TYR A 22 -5.63 21.32 -16.52
N PRO A 23 -5.76 19.99 -16.32
CA PRO A 23 -6.19 19.44 -15.05
C PRO A 23 -5.07 19.55 -14.01
N ASP A 24 -5.47 19.90 -12.79
CA ASP A 24 -4.59 19.81 -11.61
C ASP A 24 -4.41 18.35 -11.16
N PHE A 25 -3.37 18.06 -10.40
CA PHE A 25 -3.02 16.71 -9.98
C PHE A 25 -2.71 16.64 -8.49
N LEU A 26 -2.97 15.46 -7.91
CA LEU A 26 -2.71 15.19 -6.51
C LEU A 26 -1.67 14.07 -6.37
N TYR A 27 -0.72 14.26 -5.46
CA TYR A 27 0.16 13.18 -5.01
C TYR A 27 -0.43 12.49 -3.79
N MET A 28 -0.20 11.18 -3.71
CA MET A 28 -0.61 10.34 -2.59
C MET A 28 0.45 9.28 -2.31
N GLY A 29 0.50 8.77 -1.09
CA GLY A 29 1.44 7.71 -0.71
C GLY A 29 2.06 7.89 0.67
N GLY A 30 2.75 6.84 1.13
CA GLY A 30 3.42 6.83 2.43
C GLY A 30 2.51 6.43 3.60
N ASN A 31 3.06 6.48 4.81
CA ASN A 31 2.47 5.87 6.00
C ASN A 31 1.14 6.49 6.45
N SER A 32 0.91 7.78 6.18
CA SER A 32 -0.35 8.44 6.53
C SER A 32 -1.47 8.17 5.53
N GLU A 33 -1.20 7.47 4.42
CA GLU A 33 -2.18 7.13 3.38
C GLU A 33 -2.02 5.65 2.98
N MET A 34 -1.18 5.37 2.00
CA MET A 34 -0.90 4.04 1.47
C MET A 34 0.28 3.40 2.22
N ARG A 35 0.04 2.88 3.43
CA ARG A 35 1.09 2.17 4.21
C ARG A 35 1.72 1.06 3.37
N GLY A 36 3.03 0.87 3.50
CA GLY A 36 3.78 -0.10 2.68
C GLY A 36 4.22 0.41 1.30
N TYR A 37 3.69 1.54 0.84
CA TYR A 37 4.15 2.26 -0.35
C TYR A 37 5.01 3.46 0.05
N ASP A 38 5.78 3.98 -0.90
CA ASP A 38 6.66 5.12 -0.66
C ASP A 38 5.87 6.43 -0.68
N TYR A 39 6.45 7.47 -0.07
CA TYR A 39 5.83 8.79 -0.02
C TYR A 39 5.68 9.36 -1.43
N LEU A 40 4.50 9.92 -1.74
CA LEU A 40 4.14 10.48 -3.05
C LEU A 40 4.30 9.51 -4.24
N SER A 41 4.26 8.19 -3.98
CA SER A 41 4.43 7.17 -5.03
C SER A 41 3.26 7.07 -6.01
N PHE A 42 2.16 7.78 -5.75
CA PHE A 42 1.01 7.84 -6.63
C PHE A 42 0.73 9.28 -7.02
N VAL A 43 0.32 9.47 -8.28
CA VAL A 43 0.00 10.79 -8.82
C VAL A 43 -1.07 10.63 -9.90
N GLY A 44 -1.96 11.62 -10.00
CA GLY A 44 -2.94 11.68 -11.08
C GLY A 44 -3.92 12.83 -10.92
N GLN A 45 -4.62 13.15 -12.00
CA GLN A 45 -5.75 14.08 -11.97
C GLN A 45 -7.01 13.44 -11.38
N ASN A 46 -7.04 12.10 -11.32
CA ASN A 46 -8.02 11.33 -10.59
C ASN A 46 -7.29 10.52 -9.52
N VAL A 47 -7.75 10.56 -8.29
CA VAL A 47 -7.19 9.82 -7.16
C VAL A 47 -8.32 9.23 -6.34
N VAL A 48 -8.19 7.97 -5.96
CA VAL A 48 -9.07 7.32 -4.98
C VAL A 48 -8.24 6.61 -3.93
N PHE A 49 -8.68 6.71 -2.69
CA PHE A 49 -8.03 6.10 -1.54
C PHE A 49 -9.07 5.67 -0.51
N ALA A 50 -8.88 4.49 0.06
CA ALA A 50 -9.67 3.97 1.15
C ALA A 50 -8.76 3.27 2.17
N ASN A 51 -9.10 3.41 3.45
CA ASN A 51 -8.40 2.77 4.56
C ASN A 51 -9.40 2.33 5.62
N ALA A 52 -9.11 1.20 6.25
CA ALA A 52 -9.82 0.67 7.39
C ALA A 52 -8.82 0.26 8.45
N GLU A 53 -9.10 0.63 9.69
CA GLU A 53 -8.24 0.39 10.84
C GLU A 53 -9.03 -0.10 12.02
N LEU A 54 -8.49 -1.13 12.68
CA LEU A 54 -8.98 -1.62 13.95
C LEU A 54 -7.89 -1.41 14.99
N ARG A 55 -8.14 -0.49 15.92
CA ARG A 55 -7.27 -0.19 17.05
C ARG A 55 -7.82 -0.80 18.31
N PHE A 56 -6.97 -1.38 19.13
CA PHE A 56 -7.34 -1.97 20.42
C PHE A 56 -6.23 -1.70 21.44
N PRO A 57 -6.57 -1.44 22.70
CA PRO A 57 -5.55 -1.29 23.72
C PRO A 57 -4.88 -2.63 23.99
N ILE A 58 -3.56 -2.58 24.16
CA ILE A 58 -2.78 -3.70 24.69
C ILE A 58 -2.44 -3.38 26.16
N ILE A 59 -1.99 -2.15 26.42
CA ILE A 59 -1.65 -1.64 27.76
C ILE A 59 -2.19 -0.21 27.86
N GLU A 60 -2.88 0.12 28.94
CA GLU A 60 -3.45 1.47 29.13
C GLU A 60 -2.41 2.51 29.56
N ALA A 61 -1.43 2.12 30.38
CA ALA A 61 -0.26 2.91 30.73
C ALA A 61 0.89 1.99 31.14
N ALA A 62 2.12 2.32 30.75
CA ALA A 62 3.31 1.61 31.20
C ALA A 62 4.12 2.50 32.15
N LEU A 63 4.37 2.01 33.36
CA LEU A 63 5.34 2.60 34.28
C LEU A 63 6.74 2.17 33.82
N THR A 64 7.52 3.11 33.30
CA THR A 64 8.89 2.86 32.83
C THR A 64 9.90 3.64 33.67
N PRO A 65 11.20 3.28 33.67
CA PRO A 65 12.24 4.05 34.37
C PRO A 65 12.37 5.51 33.93
N ILE A 66 11.83 5.87 32.76
CA ILE A 66 11.83 7.24 32.22
C ILE A 66 10.50 7.99 32.45
N GLY A 67 9.57 7.40 33.22
CA GLY A 67 8.26 7.99 33.53
C GLY A 67 7.08 7.17 33.01
N VAL A 68 5.89 7.75 33.08
CA VAL A 68 4.66 7.16 32.54
C VAL A 68 4.70 7.30 31.02
N VAL A 69 4.82 6.18 30.30
CA VAL A 69 4.65 6.14 28.85
C VAL A 69 3.17 5.93 28.57
N GLY A 70 2.63 6.69 27.60
CA GLY A 70 1.23 6.56 27.21
C GLY A 70 0.91 5.15 26.75
N GLY A 71 -0.36 4.75 26.87
CA GLY A 71 -0.82 3.41 26.53
C GLY A 71 -0.33 2.92 25.17
N VAL A 72 -0.09 1.61 25.09
CA VAL A 72 0.28 0.92 23.85
C VAL A 72 -0.98 0.36 23.23
N ARG A 73 -1.21 0.67 21.97
CA ARG A 73 -2.33 0.15 21.17
C ARG A 73 -1.80 -0.73 20.06
N GLY A 74 -2.51 -1.84 19.83
CA GLY A 74 -2.37 -2.62 18.62
C GLY A 74 -3.25 -2.04 17.54
N VAL A 75 -2.78 -2.10 16.29
CA VAL A 75 -3.50 -1.64 15.11
C VAL A 75 -3.49 -2.76 14.08
N PHE A 76 -4.65 -3.13 13.56
CA PHE A 76 -4.76 -3.80 12.27
C PHE A 76 -5.20 -2.78 11.24
N PHE A 77 -4.61 -2.81 10.04
CA PHE A 77 -5.01 -1.89 8.98
C PHE A 77 -5.06 -2.58 7.62
N ALA A 78 -5.88 -2.02 6.75
CA ALA A 78 -5.89 -2.32 5.33
C ALA A 78 -6.19 -1.05 4.55
N ASN A 79 -5.38 -0.76 3.53
CA ASN A 79 -5.58 0.36 2.64
C ASN A 79 -5.55 -0.09 1.18
N MET A 80 -6.21 0.69 0.34
CA MET A 80 -6.28 0.48 -1.10
C MET A 80 -6.50 1.82 -1.80
N GLY A 81 -5.86 2.01 -2.94
CA GLY A 81 -5.97 3.25 -3.69
C GLY A 81 -5.24 3.23 -5.02
N GLY A 82 -5.29 4.36 -5.71
CA GLY A 82 -4.62 4.58 -6.98
C GLY A 82 -4.86 5.99 -7.52
N GLY A 83 -3.89 6.48 -8.28
CA GLY A 83 -3.95 7.74 -9.00
C GLY A 83 -3.75 7.50 -10.49
N TRP A 84 -4.49 8.22 -11.33
CA TRP A 84 -4.42 8.08 -12.78
C TRP A 84 -4.75 9.38 -13.52
N TRP A 85 -4.28 9.44 -14.76
CA TRP A 85 -4.71 10.45 -15.72
C TRP A 85 -5.74 9.87 -16.68
N ASP A 86 -6.63 10.73 -17.19
CA ASP A 86 -7.54 10.31 -18.24
C ASP A 86 -6.74 9.87 -19.48
N ASN A 87 -7.30 8.94 -20.24
CA ASN A 87 -6.69 8.35 -21.45
C ASN A 87 -5.45 7.46 -21.25
N GLN A 88 -5.11 7.07 -20.02
CA GLN A 88 -4.05 6.09 -19.76
C GLN A 88 -4.52 4.63 -19.76
N GLY A 89 -5.82 4.38 -19.99
CA GLY A 89 -6.37 3.03 -19.93
C GLY A 89 -6.39 2.41 -18.53
N TYR A 90 -6.40 3.26 -17.49
CA TYR A 90 -6.36 2.83 -16.09
C TYR A 90 -7.49 1.86 -15.76
N LYS A 91 -7.12 0.70 -15.21
CA LYS A 91 -8.03 -0.33 -14.74
C LYS A 91 -7.73 -0.62 -13.28
N PHE A 92 -8.64 -0.23 -12.38
CA PHE A 92 -8.42 -0.43 -10.94
C PHE A 92 -8.28 -1.92 -10.58
N TRP A 93 -9.19 -2.75 -11.09
CA TRP A 93 -9.23 -4.19 -10.85
C TRP A 93 -9.75 -4.98 -12.05
N SER A 94 -9.49 -6.28 -12.07
CA SER A 94 -10.02 -7.23 -13.06
C SER A 94 -10.22 -8.60 -12.43
N ASN A 95 -11.14 -9.40 -12.97
CA ASN A 95 -11.25 -10.84 -12.70
C ASN A 95 -11.15 -11.70 -13.97
N GLN A 96 -11.06 -11.06 -15.14
CA GLN A 96 -11.02 -11.72 -16.44
C GLN A 96 -9.69 -12.46 -16.63
N GLY A 97 -9.72 -13.65 -17.24
CA GLY A 97 -8.52 -14.36 -17.65
C GLY A 97 -7.75 -13.57 -18.72
N GLN A 98 -6.44 -13.42 -18.58
CA GLN A 98 -5.59 -12.82 -19.61
C GLN A 98 -4.27 -13.58 -19.73
N VAL A 99 -3.73 -13.63 -20.94
CA VAL A 99 -2.36 -14.12 -21.19
C VAL A 99 -1.40 -12.97 -20.93
N VAL A 100 -0.40 -13.21 -20.10
CA VAL A 100 0.65 -12.25 -19.75
C VAL A 100 1.98 -12.86 -20.12
N THR A 101 2.89 -12.06 -20.67
CA THR A 101 4.27 -12.48 -20.90
C THR A 101 5.16 -11.74 -19.90
N PRO A 102 5.58 -12.38 -18.79
CA PRO A 102 6.32 -11.71 -17.73
C PRO A 102 7.67 -11.19 -18.21
N LEU A 103 8.05 -9.99 -17.77
CA LEU A 103 9.42 -9.51 -17.92
C LEU A 103 10.29 -10.19 -16.85
N THR A 104 11.20 -11.06 -17.24
CA THR A 104 12.04 -11.84 -16.31
C THR A 104 13.40 -11.19 -16.07
N GLY A 105 13.86 -10.31 -16.95
CA GLY A 105 15.10 -9.57 -16.75
C GLY A 105 15.48 -8.69 -17.93
N TYR A 106 16.72 -8.23 -17.92
CA TYR A 106 17.32 -7.47 -19.01
C TYR A 106 18.66 -8.12 -19.39
N THR A 107 18.92 -8.20 -20.68
CA THR A 107 20.23 -8.54 -21.25
C THR A 107 20.84 -7.31 -21.92
N THR A 108 22.12 -7.34 -22.27
CA THR A 108 22.75 -6.28 -23.07
C THR A 108 22.92 -6.76 -24.51
N ASP A 109 22.66 -5.87 -25.46
CA ASP A 109 22.99 -6.14 -26.85
C ASP A 109 24.49 -5.94 -27.14
N ARG A 110 24.90 -6.17 -28.39
CA ARG A 110 26.29 -6.01 -28.86
C ARG A 110 26.86 -4.58 -28.72
N PHE A 111 26.02 -3.60 -28.42
CA PHE A 111 26.40 -2.21 -28.21
C PHE A 111 26.23 -1.76 -26.75
N GLY A 112 25.84 -2.68 -25.86
CA GLY A 112 25.68 -2.43 -24.43
C GLY A 112 24.31 -1.86 -24.02
N PHE A 113 23.34 -1.80 -24.94
CA PHE A 113 21.99 -1.31 -24.60
C PHE A 113 21.15 -2.40 -23.93
N PRO A 114 20.32 -2.05 -22.94
CA PRO A 114 19.45 -3.01 -22.27
C PRO A 114 18.33 -3.48 -23.19
N GLN A 115 18.15 -4.80 -23.27
CA GLN A 115 17.09 -5.49 -23.99
C GLN A 115 16.27 -6.34 -23.01
N ALA A 116 14.95 -6.18 -23.05
CA ALA A 116 14.04 -6.92 -22.18
C ALA A 116 14.05 -8.43 -22.51
N VAL A 117 14.11 -9.26 -21.48
CA VAL A 117 13.98 -10.72 -21.57
C VAL A 117 12.63 -11.11 -21.01
N TYR A 118 11.83 -11.81 -21.81
CA TYR A 118 10.49 -12.24 -21.47
C TYR A 118 10.44 -13.73 -21.14
N GLY A 119 9.62 -14.09 -20.16
CA GLY A 119 9.33 -15.48 -19.80
C GLY A 119 8.29 -16.14 -20.72
N ALA A 120 7.92 -17.38 -20.40
CA ALA A 120 6.84 -18.07 -21.10
C ALA A 120 5.50 -17.35 -20.87
N PRO A 121 4.60 -17.28 -21.87
CA PRO A 121 3.25 -16.76 -21.67
C PRO A 121 2.50 -17.56 -20.60
N THR A 122 1.93 -16.86 -19.62
CA THR A 122 1.17 -17.44 -18.53
C THR A 122 -0.27 -16.91 -18.53
N VAL A 123 -1.24 -17.79 -18.24
CA VAL A 123 -2.64 -17.38 -18.10
C VAL A 123 -2.88 -16.98 -16.66
N VAL A 124 -3.31 -15.73 -16.43
CA VAL A 124 -3.68 -15.22 -15.11
C VAL A 124 -5.18 -14.95 -15.06
N SER A 125 -5.89 -15.62 -14.16
CA SER A 125 -7.33 -15.49 -13.94
C SER A 125 -7.65 -15.12 -12.48
N GLY A 126 -8.90 -14.75 -12.20
CA GLY A 126 -9.34 -14.39 -10.85
C GLY A 126 -9.11 -12.93 -10.49
N PHE A 127 -9.74 -12.51 -9.38
CA PHE A 127 -9.73 -11.12 -8.91
C PHE A 127 -8.31 -10.64 -8.63
N ARG A 128 -8.00 -9.43 -9.11
CA ARG A 128 -6.71 -8.76 -8.92
C ARG A 128 -6.84 -7.26 -9.09
N LEU A 129 -5.97 -6.51 -8.41
CA LEU A 129 -5.72 -5.12 -8.76
C LEU A 129 -4.76 -5.07 -9.96
N VAL A 130 -5.17 -4.37 -11.02
CA VAL A 130 -4.33 -4.21 -12.21
C VAL A 130 -3.44 -2.98 -11.98
N ASP A 131 -4.05 -1.80 -11.94
CA ASP A 131 -3.36 -0.54 -11.64
C ASP A 131 -3.64 -0.02 -10.23
N GLY A 132 -4.69 -0.54 -9.57
CA GLY A 132 -4.92 -0.33 -8.15
C GLY A 132 -3.78 -0.91 -7.32
N ARG A 133 -3.59 -0.37 -6.12
CA ARG A 133 -2.64 -0.87 -5.13
C ARG A 133 -3.33 -1.05 -3.80
N ALA A 134 -2.90 -2.05 -3.03
CA ALA A 134 -3.37 -2.27 -1.68
C ALA A 134 -2.24 -2.77 -0.77
N SER A 135 -2.44 -2.58 0.52
CA SER A 135 -1.66 -3.23 1.56
C SER A 135 -2.52 -3.51 2.78
N TYR A 136 -2.03 -4.40 3.62
CA TYR A 136 -2.58 -4.65 4.94
C TYR A 136 -1.44 -4.82 5.92
N GLY A 137 -1.73 -4.74 7.20
CA GLY A 137 -0.70 -4.88 8.19
C GLY A 137 -1.16 -4.82 9.63
N LEU A 138 -0.15 -4.87 10.48
CA LEU A 138 -0.26 -4.77 11.91
C LEU A 138 0.72 -3.72 12.40
N GLY A 139 0.34 -2.99 13.44
CA GLY A 139 1.16 -1.95 14.01
C GLY A 139 1.00 -1.82 15.51
N LEU A 140 1.95 -1.10 16.11
CA LEU A 140 1.91 -0.65 17.48
C LEU A 140 1.94 0.88 17.50
N GLU A 141 1.03 1.47 18.24
CA GLU A 141 0.95 2.91 18.49
C GLU A 141 1.23 3.15 19.97
N THR A 142 2.13 4.08 20.27
CA THR A 142 2.38 4.54 21.64
C THR A 142 2.49 6.06 21.67
N PHE A 143 2.32 6.64 22.85
CA PHE A 143 2.45 8.07 23.05
C PHE A 143 3.67 8.35 23.92
N ALA A 144 4.66 9.04 23.36
CA ALA A 144 5.87 9.41 24.07
C ALA A 144 6.18 10.89 23.84
N LEU A 145 6.52 11.61 24.91
CA LEU A 145 6.90 13.03 24.86
C LEU A 145 5.87 13.96 24.19
N GLY A 146 4.57 13.61 24.25
CA GLY A 146 3.50 14.40 23.64
C GLY A 146 3.19 14.04 22.18
N PHE A 147 3.91 13.08 21.59
CA PHE A 147 3.75 12.68 20.19
C PHE A 147 3.32 11.22 20.06
N PRO A 148 2.40 10.93 19.11
CA PRO A 148 2.09 9.55 18.72
C PRO A 148 3.21 8.99 17.85
N ILE A 149 3.72 7.83 18.26
CA ILE A 149 4.75 7.07 17.54
C ILE A 149 4.14 5.78 17.05
N HIS A 150 4.33 5.48 15.77
CA HIS A 150 3.79 4.33 15.08
C HIS A 150 4.91 3.40 14.63
N PHE A 151 4.68 2.10 14.82
CA PHE A 151 5.56 1.02 14.38
C PHE A 151 4.73 0.06 13.53
N ASP A 152 4.89 0.12 12.21
CA ASP A 152 4.02 -0.59 11.27
C ASP A 152 4.78 -1.68 10.53
N TRP A 153 4.21 -2.88 10.48
CA TRP A 153 4.55 -3.93 9.52
C TRP A 153 3.47 -4.01 8.47
N SER A 154 3.85 -3.81 7.22
CA SER A 154 2.94 -3.76 6.08
C SER A 154 3.31 -4.80 5.03
N TRP A 155 2.29 -5.42 4.44
CA TRP A 155 2.39 -6.37 3.34
C TRP A 155 1.58 -5.82 2.17
N ARG A 156 2.24 -5.62 1.02
CA ARG A 156 1.57 -5.23 -0.22
C ARG A 156 0.83 -6.42 -0.81
N THR A 157 -0.24 -6.15 -1.52
CA THR A 157 -1.04 -7.18 -2.20
C THR A 157 -1.74 -6.59 -3.40
N LEU A 158 -1.84 -7.37 -4.48
CA LEU A 158 -2.75 -7.16 -5.59
C LEU A 158 -3.89 -8.19 -5.56
N PHE A 159 -4.03 -8.93 -4.47
CA PHE A 159 -4.99 -10.02 -4.22
C PHE A 159 -4.80 -11.28 -5.07
N ASN A 160 -3.75 -11.35 -5.89
CA ASN A 160 -3.50 -12.50 -6.76
C ASN A 160 -1.98 -12.73 -6.90
N LYS A 161 -1.48 -13.86 -6.40
CA LYS A 161 -0.04 -14.17 -6.45
C LYS A 161 0.45 -14.43 -7.86
N ASP A 162 -0.33 -15.13 -8.70
CA ASP A 162 0.06 -15.39 -10.09
C ASP A 162 0.21 -14.09 -10.88
N TRP A 163 -0.67 -13.11 -10.62
CA TRP A 163 -0.56 -11.78 -11.19
C TRP A 163 0.69 -11.02 -10.71
N GLU A 164 0.99 -11.09 -9.41
CA GLU A 164 2.18 -10.47 -8.82
C GLU A 164 3.47 -11.14 -9.28
N ASP A 165 3.47 -12.47 -9.43
CA ASP A 165 4.59 -13.24 -9.98
C ASP A 165 4.84 -12.87 -11.44
N ALA A 166 3.78 -12.65 -12.23
CA ALA A 166 3.91 -12.19 -13.60
C ALA A 166 4.39 -10.73 -13.70
N LEU A 167 3.83 -9.82 -12.89
CA LEU A 167 4.15 -8.38 -12.94
C LEU A 167 5.53 -8.06 -12.37
N PHE A 168 5.94 -8.77 -11.32
CA PHE A 168 7.20 -8.55 -10.61
C PHE A 168 8.20 -9.69 -10.84
N ALA A 169 8.08 -10.47 -11.91
CA ALA A 169 8.95 -11.61 -12.22
C ALA A 169 10.44 -11.23 -12.15
N SER A 170 10.83 -10.10 -12.75
CA SER A 170 12.20 -9.57 -12.71
C SER A 170 12.70 -9.15 -11.32
N ASN A 171 11.80 -9.06 -10.34
CA ASN A 171 12.07 -8.55 -9.00
C ASN A 171 11.75 -9.57 -7.90
N GLY A 172 11.66 -10.86 -8.24
CA GLY A 172 11.38 -11.95 -7.27
C GLY A 172 9.89 -12.27 -7.07
N GLY A 173 9.02 -11.73 -7.93
CA GLY A 173 7.59 -12.03 -7.96
C GLY A 173 6.84 -11.61 -6.70
N SER A 174 5.76 -12.33 -6.42
CA SER A 174 4.93 -12.19 -5.22
C SER A 174 5.74 -12.34 -3.93
N SER A 175 6.76 -13.21 -3.91
CA SER A 175 7.59 -13.45 -2.72
C SER A 175 8.32 -12.18 -2.26
N ALA A 176 8.88 -11.43 -3.21
CA ALA A 176 9.55 -10.16 -2.94
C ALA A 176 8.56 -9.00 -2.79
N PHE A 177 7.54 -8.95 -3.63
CA PHE A 177 6.52 -7.90 -3.60
C PHE A 177 5.78 -7.85 -2.25
N ARG A 178 5.40 -9.02 -1.72
CA ARG A 178 4.73 -9.19 -0.42
C ARG A 178 5.68 -9.23 0.76
N LYS A 179 6.98 -8.97 0.60
CA LYS A 179 7.91 -8.93 1.74
C LYS A 179 7.45 -7.85 2.73
N ALA A 180 7.48 -8.18 4.02
CA ALA A 180 7.09 -7.26 5.08
C ALA A 180 7.96 -6.00 5.04
N LYS A 181 7.33 -4.82 5.00
CA LYS A 181 7.99 -3.53 5.14
C LYS A 181 7.70 -2.98 6.54
N PHE A 182 8.77 -2.78 7.30
CA PHE A 182 8.72 -2.11 8.59
C PHE A 182 8.89 -0.61 8.41
N ALA A 183 8.11 0.18 9.13
CA ALA A 183 8.21 1.63 9.13
C ALA A 183 7.96 2.19 10.53
N VAL A 184 8.73 3.22 10.88
CA VAL A 184 8.53 4.01 12.10
C VAL A 184 8.23 5.43 11.68
N TRP A 185 7.17 6.01 12.22
CA TRP A 185 6.80 7.39 11.92
C TRP A 185 6.10 8.05 13.10
N ILE A 186 6.19 9.37 13.14
CA ILE A 186 5.58 10.21 14.16
C ILE A 186 4.55 11.07 13.45
N GLY A 187 3.31 11.04 13.91
CA GLY A 187 2.25 11.84 13.31
C GLY A 187 0.88 11.53 13.88
N TYR A 188 0.07 12.56 13.99
CA TYR A 188 -1.33 12.39 14.36
C TYR A 188 -2.06 11.72 13.20
N ASP A 189 -2.74 10.61 13.50
CA ASP A 189 -3.70 10.05 12.56
C ASP A 189 -4.92 10.98 12.46
N PHE A 190 -5.26 11.33 11.23
CA PHE A 190 -6.47 12.09 10.87
C PHE A 190 -7.38 11.25 9.97
#